data_AF-A0A662PSR9-F1
#
_entry.id   AF-A0A662PSR9-F1
#
_cell.length_a   1.000
_cell.length_b   1.000
_cell.length_c   1.000
_cell.angle_alpha   90.00
_cell.angle_beta   90.00
_cell.angle_gamma   90.00
#
_symmetry.space_group_name_H-M   'P 1'
#
loop_
_entity.id
_entity.type
_entity.pdbx_description
1 polymer ?
#
loop_
_entity_poly.entity_id
_entity_poly.type
_entity_poly.pdbx_seq_one_letter_code
_entity_poly.pdbx_strand_id
1 'polypeptide(L)'
;MNDNGIILPLTEAFIPTRLFHREDQLRELERCLKPALHNRLPENIFLVGLTGTGKTIVAKWILESYFTGRSVYVNYWKYRSTHDVLKEILLGLGKVVHGREKT
;
A
#
# COMPACT_ATOMS: atom_id res chain seq x y z
N MET A 1 -5.68 12.90 -8.70
CA MET A 1 -5.16 12.69 -10.07
C MET A 1 -5.38 14.00 -10.78
N ASN A 2 -4.33 14.61 -11.31
CA ASN A 2 -4.48 15.75 -12.22
C ASN A 2 -4.45 15.19 -13.65
N ASP A 3 -5.11 15.87 -14.57
CA ASP A 3 -5.52 15.37 -15.90
C ASP A 3 -4.38 14.96 -16.87
N ASN A 4 -3.12 15.03 -16.44
CA ASN A 4 -1.94 14.70 -17.25
C ASN A 4 -1.19 13.43 -16.81
N GLY A 5 -1.69 12.66 -15.82
CA GLY A 5 -1.05 11.42 -15.36
C GLY A 5 0.28 11.61 -14.62
N ILE A 6 0.79 12.84 -14.50
CA ILE A 6 2.04 13.15 -13.79
C ILE A 6 1.76 13.25 -12.28
N ILE A 7 2.38 12.36 -11.49
CA ILE A 7 2.39 12.45 -10.03
C ILE A 7 3.43 13.49 -9.61
N LEU A 8 2.98 14.57 -8.98
CA LEU A 8 3.86 15.68 -8.57
C LEU A 8 4.68 15.31 -7.32
N PRO A 9 5.99 15.66 -7.26
CA PRO A 9 6.90 15.25 -6.18
C PRO A 9 6.48 15.61 -4.74
N LEU A 10 5.67 16.67 -4.58
CA LEU A 10 5.26 17.18 -3.26
C LEU A 10 3.85 16.71 -2.84
N THR A 11 3.33 15.67 -3.50
CA THR A 11 2.02 15.10 -3.17
C THR A 11 2.15 13.82 -2.34
N GLU A 12 1.15 13.49 -1.54
CA GLU A 12 1.12 12.24 -0.75
C GLU A 12 1.11 10.95 -1.60
N ALA A 13 0.76 11.09 -2.88
CA ALA A 13 0.77 10.00 -3.85
C ALA A 13 2.16 9.75 -4.43
N PHE A 14 3.11 10.69 -4.28
CA PHE A 14 4.45 10.55 -4.79
C PHE A 14 5.24 9.51 -4.00
N ILE A 15 5.82 8.56 -4.73
CA ILE A 15 6.73 7.55 -4.20
C ILE A 15 8.09 7.78 -4.86
N PRO A 16 9.13 8.12 -4.09
CA PRO A 16 10.44 8.41 -4.65
C PRO A 16 11.11 7.13 -5.15
N THR A 17 11.98 7.23 -6.16
CA THR A 17 12.72 6.08 -6.68
C THR A 17 13.68 5.46 -5.67
N ARG A 18 14.14 6.25 -4.69
CA ARG A 18 15.04 5.82 -3.61
C ARG A 18 14.61 6.43 -2.29
N LEU A 19 14.64 5.62 -1.23
CA LEU A 19 14.47 6.06 0.15
C LEU A 19 15.84 6.14 0.84
N PHE A 20 16.13 7.27 1.48
CA PHE A 20 17.35 7.47 2.26
C PHE A 20 17.11 7.16 3.73
N HIS A 21 18.09 6.58 4.42
CA HIS A 21 18.06 6.31 5.87
C HIS A 21 16.92 5.38 6.31
N ARG A 22 16.49 4.50 5.41
CA ARG A 22 15.41 3.53 5.61
C ARG A 22 15.80 2.12 5.15
N GLU A 23 17.08 1.89 4.88
CA GLU A 23 17.62 0.68 4.29
C GLU A 23 17.43 -0.53 5.21
N ASP A 24 17.60 -0.36 6.53
CA ASP A 24 17.37 -1.43 7.51
C ASP A 24 15.90 -1.81 7.60
N GLN A 25 15.00 -0.83 7.65
CA GLN A 25 13.56 -1.08 7.68
C GLN A 25 13.09 -1.76 6.40
N LEU A 26 13.61 -1.33 5.24
CA LEU A 26 13.32 -1.95 3.96
C LEU A 26 13.80 -3.41 3.92
N ARG A 27 15.02 -3.70 4.39
CA ARG A 27 15.54 -5.07 4.48
C ARG A 27 14.66 -5.96 5.35
N GLU A 28 14.18 -5.46 6.48
CA GLU A 28 13.33 -6.25 7.38
C GLU A 28 11.94 -6.49 6.80
N LEU A 29 11.31 -5.46 6.22
CA LEU A 29 10.05 -5.62 5.49
C LEU A 29 10.20 -6.61 4.32
N GLU A 30 11.31 -6.54 3.58
CA GLU A 30 11.61 -7.48 2.50
C GLU A 30 11.71 -8.90 3.04
N ARG A 31 12.47 -9.13 4.13
CA ARG A 31 12.61 -10.43 4.78
C ARG A 31 11.24 -11.03 5.14
N CYS A 32 10.36 -10.24 5.76
CA CYS A 32 9.04 -10.66 6.19
C CYS A 32 8.07 -10.93 5.03
N LEU A 33 8.14 -10.14 3.95
CA LEU A 33 7.22 -10.23 2.81
C LEU A 33 7.70 -11.17 1.69
N LYS A 34 9.00 -11.47 1.61
CA LYS A 34 9.59 -12.34 0.57
C LYS A 34 8.89 -13.69 0.38
N PRO A 35 8.36 -14.38 1.42
CA PRO A 35 7.58 -15.60 1.22
C PRO A 35 6.40 -15.43 0.26
N ALA A 36 5.73 -14.27 0.26
CA ALA A 36 4.59 -13.99 -0.61
C ALA A 36 4.96 -13.96 -2.10
N LEU A 37 6.20 -13.61 -2.46
CA LEU A 37 6.68 -13.68 -3.85
C LEU A 37 6.75 -15.12 -4.37
N HIS A 38 6.85 -16.08 -3.46
CA HIS A 38 6.89 -17.52 -3.76
C HIS A 38 5.58 -18.23 -3.40
N ASN A 39 4.45 -17.50 -3.34
CA ASN A 39 3.13 -18.03 -2.97
C ASN A 39 3.11 -18.73 -1.59
N ARG A 40 3.99 -18.32 -0.67
CA ARG A 40 3.97 -18.77 0.72
C ARG A 40 3.43 -17.67 1.62
N LEU A 41 2.91 -18.06 2.78
CA LEU A 41 2.36 -17.10 3.75
C LEU A 41 3.48 -16.18 4.27
N PRO A 42 3.37 -14.85 4.09
CA PRO A 42 4.32 -13.90 4.68
C PRO A 42 4.02 -13.67 6.17
N GLU A 43 4.93 -12.99 6.86
CA GLU A 43 4.70 -12.56 8.23
C GLU A 43 3.73 -11.36 8.27
N ASN A 44 2.90 -11.28 9.33
CA ASN A 44 2.09 -10.09 9.59
C ASN A 44 2.98 -8.99 10.19
N ILE A 45 2.98 -7.82 9.58
CA ILE A 45 3.88 -6.72 9.95
C ILE A 45 3.08 -5.57 10.55
N PHE A 46 3.54 -5.05 11.69
CA PHE A 46 3.00 -3.84 12.30
C PHE A 46 4.06 -2.74 12.35
N LEU A 47 3.87 -1.66 11.60
CA LEU A 47 4.81 -0.54 11.52
C LEU A 47 4.41 0.57 12.50
N VAL A 48 5.26 0.87 13.48
CA VAL A 48 4.99 1.84 14.56
C VAL A 48 6.01 2.98 14.55
N GLY A 49 5.58 4.17 14.94
CA GLY A 49 6.43 5.35 15.09
C GLY A 49 5.66 6.65 14.93
N LEU A 50 6.30 7.79 15.20
CA LEU A 50 5.70 9.13 15.13
C LEU A 50 5.17 9.48 13.73
N THR A 51 4.23 10.41 13.64
CA THR A 51 3.74 10.90 12.34
C THR A 51 4.89 11.50 11.51
N GLY A 52 4.79 11.43 10.18
CA GLY A 52 5.84 11.96 9.29
C GLY A 52 7.14 11.13 9.21
N THR A 53 7.31 10.05 9.99
CA THR A 53 8.54 9.24 9.95
C THR A 53 8.68 8.34 8.71
N GLY A 54 7.73 8.38 7.79
CA GLY A 54 7.80 7.64 6.54
C GLY A 54 7.34 6.17 6.59
N LYS A 55 6.59 5.77 7.62
CA LYS A 55 6.01 4.41 7.68
C LYS A 55 5.19 4.07 6.43
N THR A 56 4.30 4.99 6.04
CA THR A 56 3.45 4.83 4.85
C THR A 56 4.27 4.80 3.56
N ILE A 57 5.29 5.66 3.43
CA ILE A 57 6.10 5.70 2.20
C ILE A 57 6.94 4.44 2.04
N VAL A 58 7.51 3.93 3.12
CA VAL A 58 8.28 2.67 3.13
C VAL A 58 7.40 1.49 2.71
N ALA A 59 6.19 1.39 3.29
CA ALA A 59 5.25 0.33 2.94
C ALA A 59 4.80 0.42 1.47
N LYS A 60 4.47 1.62 0.97
CA LYS A 60 4.09 1.79 -0.43
C LYS A 60 5.24 1.48 -1.38
N TRP A 61 6.44 1.96 -1.07
CA TRP A 61 7.64 1.76 -1.89
C TRP A 61 7.98 0.28 -2.07
N ILE A 62 7.91 -0.52 -1.00
CA ILE A 62 8.20 -1.96 -1.11
C ILE A 62 7.15 -2.71 -1.91
N LEU A 63 5.87 -2.33 -1.75
CA LEU A 63 4.76 -2.92 -2.51
C LEU A 63 4.88 -2.59 -4.01
N GLU A 64 5.22 -1.34 -4.37
CA GLU A 64 5.42 -0.96 -5.76
C GLU A 64 6.66 -1.61 -6.38
N SER A 65 7.73 -1.78 -5.60
CA SER A 65 9.00 -2.33 -6.09
C SER A 65 8.95 -3.85 -6.33
N TYR A 66 8.21 -4.60 -5.52
CA TYR A 66 8.25 -6.07 -5.54
C TYR A 66 6.90 -6.75 -5.75
N PHE A 67 5.79 -6.07 -5.45
CA PHE A 67 4.45 -6.66 -5.41
C PHE A 67 3.47 -5.99 -6.40
N THR A 68 3.99 -5.39 -7.47
CA THR A 68 3.19 -4.75 -8.51
C THR A 68 2.09 -5.71 -9.01
N GLY A 69 0.83 -5.27 -8.94
CA GLY A 69 -0.33 -6.07 -9.34
C GLY A 69 -0.70 -7.24 -8.41
N ARG A 70 -0.01 -7.40 -7.27
CA ARG A 70 -0.24 -8.46 -6.26
C ARG A 70 -0.54 -7.92 -4.86
N SER A 71 -0.67 -6.61 -4.72
CA SER A 71 -0.93 -5.94 -3.45
C SER A 71 -2.01 -4.88 -3.58
N VAL A 72 -2.76 -4.65 -2.50
CA VAL A 72 -3.74 -3.57 -2.40
C VAL A 72 -3.40 -2.70 -1.19
N TYR A 73 -3.34 -1.39 -1.40
CA TYR A 73 -3.19 -0.40 -0.33
C TYR A 73 -4.54 0.24 -0.01
N VAL A 74 -4.95 0.17 1.25
CA VAL A 74 -6.21 0.78 1.71
C VAL A 74 -5.93 1.81 2.80
N ASN A 75 -6.32 3.06 2.56
CA ASN A 75 -6.22 4.14 3.54
C ASN A 75 -7.52 4.26 4.35
N TYR A 76 -7.47 3.92 5.63
CA TYR A 76 -8.63 4.00 6.53
C TYR A 76 -9.17 5.42 6.75
N TRP A 77 -8.35 6.47 6.54
CA TRP A 77 -8.85 7.85 6.63
C TRP A 77 -9.87 8.17 5.53
N LYS A 78 -9.75 7.52 4.38
CA LYS A 78 -10.63 7.66 3.22
C LYS A 78 -11.85 6.74 3.31
N TYR A 79 -11.66 5.52 3.83
CA TYR A 79 -12.69 4.48 3.92
C TYR A 79 -12.92 4.10 5.38
N ARG A 80 -14.00 4.61 5.97
CA ARG A 80 -14.23 4.56 7.43
C ARG A 80 -15.13 3.41 7.90
N SER A 81 -15.69 2.62 6.99
CA SER A 81 -16.52 1.47 7.35
C SER A 81 -15.82 0.16 6.97
N THR A 82 -16.08 -0.90 7.74
CA THR A 82 -15.60 -2.25 7.42
C THR A 82 -16.02 -2.67 6.02
N HIS A 83 -17.25 -2.32 5.62
CA HIS A 83 -17.77 -2.59 4.28
C HIS A 83 -16.94 -1.89 3.19
N ASP A 84 -16.62 -0.60 3.37
CA ASP A 84 -15.85 0.14 2.38
C ASP A 84 -14.41 -0.36 2.27
N VAL A 85 -13.79 -0.72 3.40
CA VAL A 85 -12.44 -1.31 3.41
C VAL A 85 -12.44 -2.65 2.66
N LEU A 86 -13.40 -3.54 2.95
CA LEU A 86 -13.51 -4.83 2.26
C LEU A 86 -13.79 -4.66 0.76
N LYS A 87 -14.67 -3.71 0.41
CA LYS A 87 -14.95 -3.36 -0.98
C LYS A 87 -13.69 -2.89 -1.70
N GLU A 88 -12.90 -2.00 -1.10
CA GLU A 88 -11.67 -1.50 -1.68
C GLU A 88 -10.63 -2.63 -1.89
N ILE A 89 -10.50 -3.54 -0.92
CA ILE A 89 -9.61 -4.72 -1.05
C ILE A 89 -10.03 -5.56 -2.25
N LEU A 90 -11.32 -5.90 -2.36
CA LEU A 90 -11.83 -6.74 -3.45
C LEU A 90 -11.65 -6.07 -4.81
N LEU A 91 -11.97 -4.77 -4.92
CA LEU A 91 -11.78 -4.00 -6.15
C LEU A 91 -10.30 -3.93 -6.54
N GLY A 92 -9.40 -3.69 -5.59
CA GLY A 92 -7.95 -3.65 -5.83
C GLY A 92 -7.37 -5.00 -6.29
N LEU A 93 -8.02 -6.11 -5.92
CA LEU A 93 -7.69 -7.46 -6.41
C LEU A 93 -8.37 -7.81 -7.74
N GLY A 94 -9.05 -6.85 -8.38
CA GLY A 94 -9.76 -7.04 -9.64
C GLY A 94 -11.03 -7.89 -9.52
N LYS A 95 -11.61 -8.03 -8.32
CA LYS A 95 -12.88 -8.73 -8.10
C LYS A 95 -14.04 -7.75 -8.24
N VAL A 96 -15.05 -8.13 -9.02
CA VAL A 96 -16.27 -7.34 -9.20
C VAL A 96 -17.10 -7.43 -7.92
N VAL A 97 -17.36 -6.29 -7.28
CA VAL A 97 -18.24 -6.20 -6.12
C VAL A 97 -19.53 -5.52 -6.54
N HIS A 98 -20.65 -6.24 -6.46
CA HIS A 98 -21.97 -5.64 -6.62
C HIS A 98 -22.31 -4.86 -5.34
N GLY A 99 -22.42 -3.53 -5.46
CA GLY A 99 -22.97 -2.71 -4.40
C GLY A 99 -24.48 -2.58 -4.57
N ARG A 100 -25.24 -2.50 -3.47
CA ARG A 100 -26.56 -1.85 -3.53
C ARG A 100 -26.29 -0.38 -3.87
N GLU A 101 -27.01 0.16 -4.86
CA GLU A 101 -27.00 1.61 -5.08
C GLU A 101 -27.40 2.31 -3.77
N LYS A 102 -26.77 3.44 -3.48
CA LYS A 102 -27.22 4.31 -2.40
C LYS A 102 -28.61 4.83 -2.80
N THR A 103 -29.66 4.27 -2.21
CA THR A 103 -30.97 4.93 -2.09
C THR A 103 -30.83 6.25 -1.36
#